data_AF-A0A918WJW4-F1
#
_entry.id   AF-A0A918WJW4-F1
#
_cell.length_a   1.000
_cell.length_b   1.000
_cell.length_c   1.000
_cell.angle_alpha   90.00
_cell.angle_beta   90.00
_cell.angle_gamma   90.00
#
_symmetry.space_group_name_H-M   'P 1'
#
loop_
_entity.id
_entity.type
_entity.pdbx_description
1 polymer ?
#
loop_
_entity_poly.entity_id
_entity_poly.type
_entity_poly.pdbx_seq_one_letter_code
_entity_poly.pdbx_strand_id
1 'polypeptide(L)'
;MKILKNLHKKPDNSWLLASTTLATAAMLGSASGAVVVSATEPSTDIITSFNPNGNINSNLFPLTGTAPSPIVGNNNHARGEFFSLPDGTGTGFEITAISIVKSGNQTFSSDTITLFVFEGTETEFTTGTGHTVASSSFYEGTTVTPLYSEAFTVDGLISNDSFVTFVLNTPILVNESSDFGFFLTYDPSLGTNPDRFGYSENQNVGGQRFSITTTAHGGVGTRGMDFYITGTAIPEPSSLALLALGGFAFARRRR
;
A
#
# COMPACT_ATOMS: atom_id res chain seq x y z
N MET A 1 77.18 10.92 -21.00
CA MET A 1 76.30 9.97 -21.70
C MET A 1 75.48 9.18 -20.69
N LYS A 2 74.25 9.62 -20.41
CA LYS A 2 73.14 8.81 -19.86
C LYS A 2 71.85 9.54 -20.26
N ILE A 3 71.03 8.81 -21.00
CA ILE A 3 69.90 9.30 -21.80
C ILE A 3 68.65 9.41 -20.92
N LEU A 4 67.94 10.54 -21.06
CA LEU A 4 66.61 10.82 -20.55
C LEU A 4 65.59 9.80 -21.10
N LYS A 5 64.75 9.23 -20.22
CA LYS A 5 63.47 8.63 -20.61
C LYS A 5 62.34 9.42 -19.95
N ASN A 6 61.72 10.29 -20.75
CA ASN A 6 60.47 10.97 -20.43
C ASN A 6 59.34 9.93 -20.43
N LEU A 7 58.76 9.64 -19.26
CA LEU A 7 57.49 8.92 -19.16
C LEU A 7 56.35 9.93 -19.23
N HIS A 8 55.68 9.97 -20.39
CA HIS A 8 54.32 10.47 -20.53
C HIS A 8 53.38 9.55 -19.74
N LYS A 9 52.76 10.05 -18.67
CA LYS A 9 51.58 9.42 -18.06
C LYS A 9 50.39 10.35 -18.23
N LYS A 10 49.36 9.83 -18.91
CA LYS A 10 48.07 10.46 -19.20
C LYS A 10 47.41 11.02 -17.94
N PRO A 11 46.61 12.10 -18.05
CA PRO A 11 45.66 12.48 -17.02
C PRO A 11 44.45 11.54 -17.06
N ASP A 12 44.21 10.80 -15.98
CA ASP A 12 42.96 10.06 -15.80
C ASP A 12 41.89 11.05 -15.32
N ASN A 13 41.08 11.50 -16.28
CA ASN A 13 39.82 12.18 -16.07
C ASN A 13 38.76 11.16 -15.67
N SER A 14 38.58 10.90 -14.38
CA SER A 14 37.37 10.25 -13.86
C SER A 14 36.47 11.29 -13.20
N TRP A 15 35.79 12.05 -14.05
CA TRP A 15 34.54 12.71 -13.71
C TRP A 15 33.47 11.60 -13.56
N LEU A 16 33.11 11.27 -12.32
CA LEU A 16 31.83 10.62 -12.03
C LEU A 16 31.14 11.48 -10.98
N LEU A 17 30.38 12.43 -11.50
CA LEU A 17 29.30 13.10 -10.80
C LEU A 17 28.34 12.01 -10.29
N ALA A 18 28.40 11.71 -9.00
CA ALA A 18 27.33 11.02 -8.33
C ALA A 18 26.15 12.00 -8.25
N SER A 19 25.29 11.98 -9.26
CA SER A 19 23.98 12.60 -9.23
C SER A 19 23.07 11.75 -8.34
N THR A 20 23.26 11.82 -7.02
CA THR A 20 22.19 11.43 -6.09
C THR A 20 21.15 12.54 -6.12
N THR A 21 20.18 12.41 -7.02
CA THR A 21 18.90 13.09 -6.85
C THR A 21 18.24 12.51 -5.60
N LEU A 22 18.54 13.11 -4.45
CA LEU A 22 17.72 12.97 -3.27
C LEU A 22 16.41 13.67 -3.60
N ALA A 23 15.38 12.90 -3.96
CA ALA A 23 14.02 13.40 -4.00
C ALA A 23 13.60 13.67 -2.56
N THR A 24 14.01 14.82 -2.02
CA THR A 24 13.41 15.38 -0.82
C THR A 24 12.03 15.86 -1.25
N ALA A 25 11.04 14.97 -1.16
CA ALA A 25 9.64 15.36 -1.19
C ALA A 25 9.45 16.35 -0.03
N ALA A 26 9.34 17.63 -0.38
CA ALA A 26 8.94 18.65 0.56
C ALA A 26 7.55 18.28 1.06
N MET A 27 7.45 17.85 2.31
CA MET A 27 6.20 17.68 3.05
C MET A 27 5.59 19.08 3.27
N LEU A 28 5.03 19.66 2.22
CA LEU A 28 3.93 20.60 2.37
C LEU A 28 2.80 19.80 3.01
N GLY A 29 2.23 20.32 4.10
CA GLY A 29 1.17 19.64 4.85
C GLY A 29 -0.03 19.35 3.97
N SER A 30 0.01 18.21 3.28
CA SER A 30 -1.15 17.61 2.65
C SER A 30 -2.15 17.31 3.76
N ALA A 31 -3.38 17.73 3.58
CA ALA A 31 -4.46 17.21 4.41
C ALA A 31 -4.40 15.68 4.31
N SER A 32 -4.21 15.02 5.44
CA SER A 32 -4.36 13.57 5.55
C SER A 32 -5.81 13.22 5.15
N GLY A 33 -5.99 12.11 4.46
CA GLY A 33 -7.28 11.56 4.10
C GLY A 33 -8.13 11.26 5.33
N ALA A 34 -9.41 11.02 5.09
CA ALA A 34 -10.38 10.87 6.17
C ALA A 34 -10.53 9.40 6.60
N VAL A 35 -10.76 9.18 7.89
CA VAL A 35 -11.26 7.91 8.41
C VAL A 35 -12.76 8.02 8.60
N VAL A 36 -13.51 7.18 7.90
CA VAL A 36 -14.98 7.07 8.04
C VAL A 36 -15.32 5.76 8.71
N VAL A 37 -16.15 5.80 9.75
CA VAL A 37 -16.62 4.60 10.46
C VAL A 37 -18.10 4.42 10.19
N SER A 38 -18.49 3.24 9.71
CA SER A 38 -19.86 2.90 9.35
C SER A 38 -20.29 1.58 9.98
N ALA A 39 -21.58 1.44 10.30
CA ALA A 39 -22.18 0.17 10.72
C ALA A 39 -22.61 -0.71 9.54
N THR A 40 -22.61 -0.16 8.32
CA THR A 40 -23.00 -0.86 7.09
C THR A 40 -21.84 -0.92 6.11
N GLU A 41 -21.74 -2.04 5.39
CA GLU A 41 -20.73 -2.22 4.34
C GLU A 41 -20.84 -1.13 3.26
N PRO A 42 -19.72 -0.79 2.59
CA PRO A 42 -19.79 -0.04 1.33
C PRO A 42 -20.71 -0.76 0.33
N SER A 43 -21.53 0.00 -0.41
CA SER A 43 -22.53 -0.56 -1.35
C SER A 43 -22.42 -0.04 -2.77
N THR A 44 -21.55 0.94 -3.01
CA THR A 44 -21.32 1.55 -4.32
C THR A 44 -19.83 1.55 -4.64
N ASP A 45 -19.51 1.60 -5.93
CA ASP A 45 -18.13 1.78 -6.43
C ASP A 45 -17.15 0.74 -5.85
N ILE A 46 -17.59 -0.48 -5.59
CA ILE A 46 -16.73 -1.57 -5.11
C ILE A 46 -16.01 -2.16 -6.32
N ILE A 47 -14.69 -2.01 -6.37
CA ILE A 47 -13.85 -2.60 -7.42
C ILE A 47 -13.60 -4.07 -7.10
N THR A 48 -13.21 -4.36 -5.86
CA THR A 48 -12.99 -5.71 -5.37
C THR A 48 -13.22 -5.76 -3.87
N SER A 49 -13.51 -6.95 -3.37
CA SER A 49 -13.70 -7.18 -1.94
C SER A 49 -13.35 -8.62 -1.61
N PHE A 50 -12.94 -8.83 -0.37
CA PHE A 50 -12.88 -10.14 0.23
C PHE A 50 -13.79 -10.09 1.45
N ASN A 51 -15.07 -10.41 1.27
CA ASN A 51 -15.97 -10.60 2.41
C ASN A 51 -16.91 -11.79 2.21
N PRO A 52 -16.66 -12.89 2.93
CA PRO A 52 -17.68 -13.89 3.17
C PRO A 52 -17.94 -14.09 4.67
N ASN A 53 -18.48 -13.10 5.39
CA ASN A 53 -18.92 -13.24 6.79
C ASN A 53 -17.84 -13.82 7.73
N GLY A 54 -16.63 -13.22 7.73
CA GLY A 54 -15.57 -13.63 8.64
C GLY A 54 -16.02 -13.58 10.11
N ASN A 55 -15.49 -14.50 10.92
CA ASN A 55 -15.79 -14.59 12.36
C ASN A 55 -14.51 -14.78 13.20
N ILE A 56 -13.36 -14.58 12.59
CA ILE A 56 -12.06 -14.74 13.24
C ILE A 56 -11.55 -13.37 13.61
N ASN A 57 -11.48 -13.13 14.91
CA ASN A 57 -10.94 -11.88 15.43
C ASN A 57 -9.41 -11.93 15.43
N SER A 58 -8.80 -11.08 14.62
CA SER A 58 -7.36 -10.91 14.53
C SER A 58 -6.95 -9.48 14.85
N ASN A 59 -5.65 -9.28 15.06
CA ASN A 59 -5.09 -7.96 15.34
C ASN A 59 -3.96 -7.69 14.35
N LEU A 60 -3.78 -6.43 13.95
CA LEU A 60 -2.64 -6.03 13.14
C LEU A 60 -1.35 -6.53 13.81
N PHE A 61 -1.26 -6.42 15.14
CA PHE A 61 -0.12 -6.92 15.91
C PHE A 61 -0.56 -7.76 17.13
N PRO A 62 0.17 -8.84 17.46
CA PRO A 62 -0.11 -9.62 18.65
C PRO A 62 0.23 -8.83 19.94
N LEU A 63 -0.52 -9.13 21.00
CA LEU A 63 -0.40 -8.59 22.36
C LEU A 63 0.79 -9.13 23.15
N THR A 64 1.30 -10.30 22.78
CA THR A 64 1.97 -11.17 23.74
C THR A 64 3.47 -11.12 23.58
N GLY A 65 4.12 -10.38 24.48
CA GLY A 65 5.48 -10.69 24.91
C GLY A 65 5.47 -11.56 26.16
N THR A 66 5.69 -12.87 26.01
CA THR A 66 6.48 -13.63 26.99
C THR A 66 7.56 -14.38 26.22
N ALA A 67 8.79 -14.29 26.72
CA ALA A 67 10.04 -14.80 26.14
C ALA A 67 9.94 -16.20 25.49
N PRO A 68 10.77 -16.52 24.47
CA PRO A 68 12.06 -15.90 24.17
C PRO A 68 12.06 -14.87 23.04
N SER A 69 10.92 -14.58 22.39
CA SER A 69 10.87 -13.52 21.39
C SER A 69 9.53 -12.77 21.47
N PRO A 70 9.48 -11.63 22.16
CA PRO A 70 8.26 -10.84 22.26
C PRO A 70 8.01 -10.15 20.91
N ILE A 71 6.97 -10.53 20.19
CA ILE A 71 6.43 -9.65 19.16
C ILE A 71 5.60 -8.60 19.91
N VAL A 72 6.28 -7.56 20.37
CA VAL A 72 5.63 -6.33 20.84
C VAL A 72 5.17 -5.59 19.60
N GLY A 73 3.90 -5.16 19.55
CA GLY A 73 3.44 -4.20 18.55
C GLY A 73 4.40 -3.01 18.53
N ASN A 74 5.17 -2.91 17.46
CA ASN A 74 6.13 -1.83 17.25
C ASN A 74 6.15 -1.50 15.76
N ASN A 75 6.77 -0.37 15.44
CA ASN A 75 6.87 0.18 14.09
C ASN A 75 7.59 -0.73 13.06
N ASN A 76 7.98 -1.96 13.39
CA ASN A 76 8.64 -2.90 12.48
C ASN A 76 7.73 -4.01 11.94
N HIS A 77 6.44 -3.95 12.27
CA HIS A 77 5.48 -4.96 11.85
C HIS A 77 4.42 -4.33 10.96
N ALA A 78 3.92 -5.13 10.01
CA ALA A 78 2.73 -4.78 9.24
C ALA A 78 1.91 -6.04 8.94
N ARG A 79 0.63 -5.84 8.65
CA ARG A 79 -0.24 -6.89 8.07
C ARG A 79 -1.00 -6.33 6.90
N GLY A 80 -1.27 -7.20 5.95
CA GLY A 80 -1.91 -6.82 4.70
C GLY A 80 -2.52 -8.00 3.99
N GLU A 81 -3.04 -7.72 2.81
CA GLU A 81 -3.76 -8.66 1.95
C GLU A 81 -3.32 -8.42 0.51
N PHE A 82 -3.07 -9.51 -0.24
CA PHE A 82 -2.98 -9.43 -1.70
C PHE A 82 -4.36 -9.48 -2.32
N PHE A 83 -4.53 -8.75 -3.41
CA PHE A 83 -5.74 -8.77 -4.21
C PHE A 83 -5.39 -8.59 -5.68
N SER A 84 -6.22 -9.17 -6.54
CA SER A 84 -6.14 -8.94 -7.98
C SER A 84 -7.38 -8.15 -8.39
N LEU A 85 -7.20 -7.24 -9.34
CA LEU A 85 -8.32 -6.52 -9.92
C LEU A 85 -8.92 -7.33 -11.07
N PRO A 86 -10.26 -7.34 -11.22
CA PRO A 86 -10.87 -7.97 -12.37
C PRO A 86 -10.42 -7.27 -13.66
N ASP A 87 -10.46 -8.00 -14.78
CA ASP A 87 -10.39 -7.37 -16.10
C ASP A 87 -11.56 -6.38 -16.20
N GLY A 88 -11.24 -5.11 -16.38
CA GLY A 88 -12.20 -4.03 -16.44
C GLY A 88 -12.82 -3.88 -17.83
N THR A 89 -13.75 -2.93 -17.96
CA THR A 89 -14.24 -2.46 -19.27
C THR A 89 -13.49 -1.20 -19.73
N GLY A 90 -12.35 -0.89 -19.11
CA GLY A 90 -11.64 0.38 -19.19
C GLY A 90 -10.13 0.15 -19.12
N THR A 91 -9.35 1.22 -19.11
CA THR A 91 -7.87 1.10 -19.12
C THR A 91 -7.27 0.81 -17.73
N GLY A 92 -8.10 0.74 -16.69
CA GLY A 92 -7.68 0.63 -15.30
C GLY A 92 -8.73 1.14 -14.31
N PHE A 93 -8.30 1.38 -13.08
CA PHE A 93 -9.16 1.85 -11.99
C PHE A 93 -8.54 3.04 -11.25
N GLU A 94 -9.40 3.86 -10.67
CA GLU A 94 -9.07 4.92 -9.73
C GLU A 94 -9.54 4.49 -8.34
N ILE A 95 -8.63 3.98 -7.51
CA ILE A 95 -8.91 3.57 -6.13
C ILE A 95 -9.01 4.82 -5.25
N THR A 96 -10.11 4.95 -4.52
CA THR A 96 -10.42 6.13 -3.69
C THR A 96 -10.54 5.80 -2.20
N ALA A 97 -10.79 4.55 -1.83
CA ALA A 97 -10.77 4.13 -0.43
C ALA A 97 -10.52 2.64 -0.26
N ILE A 98 -10.02 2.29 0.93
CA ILE A 98 -9.92 0.91 1.40
C ILE A 98 -10.67 0.81 2.73
N SER A 99 -11.60 -0.13 2.83
CA SER A 99 -12.38 -0.38 4.05
C SER A 99 -11.98 -1.71 4.66
N ILE A 100 -11.80 -1.73 5.98
CA ILE A 100 -11.51 -2.94 6.77
C ILE A 100 -12.62 -3.15 7.80
N VAL A 101 -13.02 -4.40 7.99
CA VAL A 101 -14.01 -4.74 9.02
C VAL A 101 -13.33 -4.84 10.38
N LYS A 102 -13.81 -4.07 11.36
CA LYS A 102 -13.30 -4.05 12.73
C LYS A 102 -13.70 -5.32 13.48
N SER A 103 -12.77 -5.89 14.24
CA SER A 103 -13.09 -6.85 15.29
C SER A 103 -12.86 -6.27 16.68
N GLY A 104 -13.80 -6.53 17.58
CA GLY A 104 -13.85 -6.01 18.94
C GLY A 104 -14.09 -4.49 19.04
N ASN A 105 -14.80 -4.10 20.10
CA ASN A 105 -14.92 -2.70 20.49
C ASN A 105 -13.56 -2.17 20.95
N GLN A 106 -13.19 -0.98 20.49
CA GLN A 106 -11.89 -0.41 20.77
C GLN A 106 -11.95 1.13 20.75
N THR A 107 -11.41 1.77 21.79
CA THR A 107 -11.30 3.23 21.87
C THR A 107 -9.90 3.65 21.46
N PHE A 108 -9.78 4.50 20.46
CA PHE A 108 -8.56 5.13 19.98
C PHE A 108 -8.42 6.54 20.56
N SER A 109 -7.21 7.09 20.58
CA SER A 109 -6.95 8.42 21.14
C SER A 109 -6.03 9.25 20.25
N SER A 110 -6.48 9.56 19.03
CA SER A 110 -5.64 10.16 17.97
C SER A 110 -4.46 9.27 17.57
N ASP A 111 -4.70 7.96 17.50
CA ASP A 111 -3.71 7.00 17.04
C ASP A 111 -3.49 7.10 15.53
N THR A 112 -2.35 6.62 15.04
CA THR A 112 -2.03 6.68 13.61
C THR A 112 -2.09 5.29 12.98
N ILE A 113 -2.80 5.17 11.87
CA ILE A 113 -2.72 4.03 10.95
C ILE A 113 -2.10 4.51 9.66
N THR A 114 -1.06 3.84 9.17
CA THR A 114 -0.49 4.15 7.86
C THR A 114 -0.86 3.05 6.88
N LEU A 115 -1.54 3.43 5.81
CA LEU A 115 -1.85 2.57 4.69
C LEU A 115 -0.71 2.63 3.68
N PHE A 116 -0.36 1.47 3.15
CA PHE A 116 0.56 1.30 2.04
C PHE A 116 -0.11 0.46 0.97
N VAL A 117 0.11 0.81 -0.31
CA VAL A 117 -0.36 0.04 -1.46
C VAL A 117 0.80 -0.14 -2.44
N PHE A 118 0.89 -1.33 -3.03
CA PHE A 118 1.90 -1.68 -4.03
C PHE A 118 1.30 -2.54 -5.13
N GLU A 119 1.98 -2.56 -6.28
CA GLU A 119 1.76 -3.49 -7.40
C GLU A 119 2.85 -4.57 -7.39
N GLY A 120 2.45 -5.81 -7.57
CA GLY A 120 3.32 -6.98 -7.64
C GLY A 120 2.70 -8.23 -7.05
N THR A 121 3.27 -9.36 -7.43
CA THR A 121 2.85 -10.70 -7.02
C THR A 121 3.31 -11.04 -5.59
N GLU A 122 2.70 -12.08 -5.01
CA GLU A 122 3.20 -12.65 -3.74
C GLU A 122 4.68 -13.04 -3.82
N THR A 123 5.11 -13.64 -4.93
CA THR A 123 6.49 -14.08 -5.09
C THR A 123 7.46 -12.90 -5.04
N GLU A 124 7.15 -11.80 -5.73
CA GLU A 124 7.98 -10.59 -5.74
C GLU A 124 8.05 -9.93 -4.34
N PHE A 125 6.94 -9.93 -3.62
CA PHE A 125 6.89 -9.37 -2.26
C PHE A 125 7.66 -10.22 -1.24
N THR A 126 7.52 -11.55 -1.30
CA THR A 126 8.13 -12.47 -0.32
C THR A 126 9.65 -12.65 -0.49
N THR A 127 10.24 -12.10 -1.57
CA THR A 127 11.71 -12.02 -1.70
C THR A 127 12.38 -11.09 -0.70
N GLY A 128 11.61 -10.19 -0.08
CA GLY A 128 12.14 -9.19 0.85
C GLY A 128 12.55 -9.73 2.22
N THR A 129 13.34 -8.93 2.93
CA THR A 129 13.98 -9.30 4.20
C THR A 129 13.25 -8.80 5.44
N GLY A 130 12.03 -8.27 5.29
CA GLY A 130 11.24 -7.65 6.35
C GLY A 130 11.55 -6.15 6.55
N HIS A 131 11.05 -5.59 7.67
CA HIS A 131 11.30 -4.20 8.07
C HIS A 131 12.20 -4.15 9.31
N THR A 132 13.43 -3.64 9.16
CA THR A 132 14.35 -3.53 10.30
C THR A 132 14.24 -2.17 10.99
N VAL A 133 14.60 -2.05 12.26
CA VAL A 133 14.66 -0.74 12.96
C VAL A 133 15.62 0.26 12.33
N ALA A 134 16.57 -0.22 11.52
CA ALA A 134 17.55 0.62 10.82
C ALA A 134 17.03 1.18 9.49
N SER A 135 15.92 0.64 8.99
CA SER A 135 15.31 0.98 7.71
C SER A 135 13.89 1.44 7.95
N SER A 136 13.49 2.57 7.37
CA SER A 136 12.08 3.00 7.40
C SER A 136 11.26 2.38 6.27
N SER A 137 11.86 1.52 5.44
CA SER A 137 11.23 0.95 4.26
C SER A 137 10.61 -0.40 4.59
N PHE A 138 9.30 -0.51 4.38
CA PHE A 138 8.58 -1.79 4.45
C PHE A 138 8.75 -2.64 3.18
N TYR A 139 9.49 -2.16 2.18
CA TYR A 139 9.69 -2.83 0.89
C TYR A 139 11.13 -3.32 0.68
N GLU A 140 11.94 -3.35 1.73
CA GLU A 140 13.35 -3.72 1.62
C GLU A 140 13.55 -5.14 1.07
N GLY A 141 14.36 -5.23 0.01
CA GLY A 141 14.68 -6.50 -0.66
C GLY A 141 13.56 -7.05 -1.56
N THR A 142 12.40 -6.39 -1.61
CA THR A 142 11.30 -6.78 -2.51
C THR A 142 11.51 -6.21 -3.92
N THR A 143 10.83 -6.78 -4.91
CA THR A 143 10.77 -6.23 -6.28
C THR A 143 9.40 -5.65 -6.65
N VAL A 144 8.48 -5.54 -5.68
CA VAL A 144 7.19 -4.89 -5.89
C VAL A 144 7.37 -3.40 -6.14
N THR A 145 6.40 -2.78 -6.80
CA THR A 145 6.37 -1.34 -7.07
C THR A 145 5.51 -0.64 -6.03
N PRO A 146 6.07 0.19 -5.12
CA PRO A 146 5.28 1.00 -4.21
C PRO A 146 4.44 2.02 -5.00
N LEU A 147 3.13 2.06 -4.73
CA LEU A 147 2.21 2.97 -5.40
C LEU A 147 1.78 4.12 -4.49
N TYR A 148 1.58 3.83 -3.21
CA TYR A 148 0.93 4.76 -2.31
C TYR A 148 1.32 4.53 -0.85
N SER A 149 1.39 5.64 -0.09
CA SER A 149 1.46 5.61 1.36
C SER A 149 0.79 6.85 1.94
N GLU A 150 -0.08 6.66 2.93
CA GLU A 150 -0.73 7.76 3.63
C GLU A 150 -1.03 7.39 5.09
N ALA A 151 -0.80 8.34 5.99
CA ALA A 151 -1.08 8.21 7.41
C ALA A 151 -2.46 8.80 7.72
N PHE A 152 -3.23 8.10 8.54
CA PHE A 152 -4.59 8.42 8.94
C PHE A 152 -4.68 8.50 10.46
N THR A 153 -5.35 9.51 10.98
CA THR A 153 -5.65 9.61 12.41
C THR A 153 -6.97 8.91 12.72
N VAL A 154 -6.92 7.98 13.68
CA VAL A 154 -8.09 7.28 14.22
C VAL A 154 -8.35 7.75 15.63
N ASP A 155 -9.59 8.12 15.93
CA ASP A 155 -9.96 8.65 17.23
C ASP A 155 -11.35 8.19 17.67
N GLY A 156 -11.54 8.08 18.98
CA GLY A 156 -12.81 7.69 19.59
C GLY A 156 -13.09 6.18 19.60
N LEU A 157 -14.31 5.82 20.02
CA LEU A 157 -14.76 4.43 20.10
C LEU A 157 -15.21 3.92 18.73
N ILE A 158 -14.54 2.86 18.24
CA ILE A 158 -14.99 2.08 17.09
C ILE A 158 -15.55 0.76 17.62
N SER A 159 -16.78 0.44 17.22
CA SER A 159 -17.47 -0.77 17.68
C SER A 159 -17.04 -2.00 16.86
N ASN A 160 -17.24 -3.19 17.43
CA ASN A 160 -17.15 -4.45 16.70
C ASN A 160 -18.03 -4.40 15.44
N ASP A 161 -17.60 -5.10 14.40
CA ASP A 161 -18.28 -5.20 13.09
C ASP A 161 -18.47 -3.86 12.36
N SER A 162 -17.85 -2.79 12.83
CA SER A 162 -17.84 -1.51 12.11
C SER A 162 -16.88 -1.58 10.91
N PHE A 163 -17.26 -0.95 9.81
CA PHE A 163 -16.42 -0.76 8.64
C PHE A 163 -15.59 0.51 8.85
N VAL A 164 -14.26 0.37 8.88
CA VAL A 164 -13.31 1.48 8.99
C VAL A 164 -12.75 1.75 7.60
N THR A 165 -13.16 2.86 7.01
CA THR A 165 -12.80 3.26 5.65
C THR A 165 -11.74 4.35 5.67
N PHE A 166 -10.59 4.05 5.06
CA PHE A 166 -9.51 5.01 4.80
C PHE A 166 -9.76 5.65 3.43
N VAL A 167 -10.32 6.87 3.44
CA VAL A 167 -10.61 7.65 2.22
C VAL A 167 -9.35 8.39 1.80
N LEU A 168 -8.81 8.04 0.64
CA LEU A 168 -7.53 8.51 0.17
C LEU A 168 -7.61 9.99 -0.24
N ASN A 169 -6.65 10.82 0.19
CA ASN A 169 -6.61 12.22 -0.25
C ASN A 169 -6.25 12.36 -1.73
N THR A 170 -5.42 11.45 -2.26
CA THR A 170 -5.14 11.33 -3.69
C THR A 170 -5.53 9.93 -4.16
N PRO A 171 -6.45 9.81 -5.13
CA PRO A 171 -6.79 8.53 -5.69
C PRO A 171 -5.60 7.84 -6.36
N ILE A 172 -5.55 6.51 -6.29
CA ILE A 172 -4.48 5.69 -6.88
C ILE A 172 -4.95 5.20 -8.25
N LEU A 173 -4.21 5.56 -9.29
CA LEU A 173 -4.46 5.04 -10.64
C LEU A 173 -3.71 3.72 -10.80
N VAL A 174 -4.45 2.67 -11.12
CA VAL A 174 -3.91 1.31 -11.27
C VAL A 174 -4.38 0.68 -12.57
N ASN A 175 -3.52 -0.16 -13.15
CA ASN A 175 -3.88 -0.92 -14.35
C ASN A 175 -4.86 -2.05 -13.99
N GLU A 176 -5.64 -2.47 -14.96
CA GLU A 176 -6.35 -3.75 -14.90
C GLU A 176 -5.38 -4.93 -15.03
N SER A 177 -5.83 -6.13 -14.64
CA SER A 177 -5.10 -7.39 -14.82
C SER A 177 -3.71 -7.46 -14.12
N SER A 178 -3.50 -6.67 -13.08
CA SER A 178 -2.31 -6.72 -12.21
C SER A 178 -2.65 -7.27 -10.83
N ASP A 179 -1.62 -7.81 -10.16
CA ASP A 179 -1.66 -8.17 -8.74
C ASP A 179 -1.21 -6.99 -7.89
N PHE A 180 -1.89 -6.81 -6.77
CA PHE A 180 -1.62 -5.74 -5.83
C PHE A 180 -1.61 -6.28 -4.42
N GLY A 181 -1.05 -5.48 -3.52
CA GLY A 181 -1.25 -5.68 -2.10
C GLY A 181 -1.39 -4.36 -1.38
N PHE A 182 -2.10 -4.39 -0.26
CA PHE A 182 -2.09 -3.30 0.69
C PHE A 182 -1.67 -3.82 2.06
N PHE A 183 -1.04 -2.99 2.86
CA PHE A 183 -0.81 -3.29 4.27
C PHE A 183 -0.97 -2.06 5.15
N LEU A 184 -1.22 -2.34 6.42
CA LEU A 184 -1.41 -1.35 7.46
C LEU A 184 -0.30 -1.48 8.50
N THR A 185 0.22 -0.33 8.90
CA THR A 185 0.97 -0.18 10.15
C THR A 185 0.11 0.60 11.15
N TYR A 186 0.41 0.45 12.43
CA TYR A 186 -0.31 1.11 13.51
C TYR A 186 0.69 1.64 14.52
N ASP A 187 0.60 2.94 14.80
CA ASP A 187 1.40 3.67 15.77
C ASP A 187 0.46 4.29 16.82
N PRO A 188 0.43 3.74 18.06
CA PRO A 188 -0.42 4.26 19.11
C PRO A 188 0.13 5.60 19.63
N SER A 189 -0.77 6.57 19.78
CA SER A 189 -0.47 7.91 20.32
C SER A 189 0.01 7.89 21.78
N LEU A 190 -0.47 6.91 22.55
CA LEU A 190 -0.18 6.72 23.97
C LEU A 190 0.13 5.23 24.20
N GLY A 191 1.25 4.95 24.88
CA GLY A 191 1.70 3.58 25.16
C GLY A 191 0.80 2.76 26.11
N THR A 192 -0.43 3.19 26.40
CA THR A 192 -1.31 2.56 27.40
C THR A 192 -2.71 2.17 26.93
N ASN A 193 -3.18 2.56 25.74
CA ASN A 193 -4.30 1.90 25.04
C ASN A 193 -4.69 2.67 23.78
N PRO A 194 -5.20 1.98 22.75
CA PRO A 194 -5.11 0.55 22.53
C PRO A 194 -3.76 0.19 21.88
N ASP A 195 -3.18 -0.93 22.27
CA ASP A 195 -1.86 -1.36 21.78
C ASP A 195 -1.87 -2.01 20.38
N ARG A 196 -3.06 -2.13 19.76
CA ARG A 196 -3.23 -2.80 18.47
C ARG A 196 -4.55 -2.44 17.82
N PHE A 197 -4.64 -2.43 16.50
CA PHE A 197 -5.91 -2.38 15.77
C PHE A 197 -6.43 -3.80 15.51
N GLY A 198 -7.63 -4.12 16.00
CA GLY A 198 -8.30 -5.42 15.75
C GLY A 198 -9.16 -5.42 14.48
N TYR A 199 -9.03 -6.42 13.62
CA TYR A 199 -9.81 -6.59 12.38
C TYR A 199 -10.40 -8.00 12.24
N SER A 200 -11.41 -8.16 11.39
CA SER A 200 -12.06 -9.44 11.10
C SER A 200 -11.33 -10.19 9.99
N GLU A 201 -11.24 -11.51 10.15
CA GLU A 201 -10.70 -12.44 9.16
C GLU A 201 -11.68 -13.57 8.87
N ASN A 202 -11.48 -14.17 7.70
CA ASN A 202 -12.09 -15.44 7.34
C ASN A 202 -11.05 -16.52 7.02
N GLN A 203 -11.37 -17.77 7.34
CA GLN A 203 -10.66 -18.97 6.86
C GLN A 203 -11.36 -19.52 5.63
N ASN A 204 -10.72 -19.40 4.47
CA ASN A 204 -11.14 -20.11 3.25
C ASN A 204 -9.96 -20.30 2.29
N VAL A 205 -10.13 -21.24 1.36
CA VAL A 205 -9.17 -21.51 0.27
C VAL A 205 -9.10 -20.27 -0.62
N GLY A 206 -8.05 -19.46 -0.45
CA GLY A 206 -7.89 -18.20 -1.18
C GLY A 206 -7.68 -16.96 -0.31
N GLY A 207 -7.61 -17.09 1.02
CA GLY A 207 -7.05 -16.00 1.84
C GLY A 207 -5.62 -15.68 1.40
N GLN A 208 -5.28 -14.40 1.27
CA GLN A 208 -3.96 -13.93 0.81
C GLN A 208 -3.33 -12.97 1.83
N ARG A 209 -3.66 -13.15 3.10
CA ARG A 209 -3.10 -12.32 4.17
C ARG A 209 -1.61 -12.61 4.31
N PHE A 210 -0.82 -11.56 4.34
CA PHE A 210 0.61 -11.62 4.63
C PHE A 210 0.97 -10.83 5.88
N SER A 211 2.23 -10.93 6.29
CA SER A 211 2.77 -10.14 7.39
C SER A 211 4.20 -9.70 7.12
N ILE A 212 4.56 -8.51 7.59
CA ILE A 212 5.93 -8.03 7.60
C ILE A 212 6.43 -8.08 9.03
N THR A 213 7.61 -8.64 9.23
CA THR A 213 8.31 -8.70 10.52
C THR A 213 9.71 -8.14 10.38
N THR A 214 10.49 -8.12 11.46
CA THR A 214 11.89 -7.66 11.44
C THR A 214 12.83 -8.52 10.62
N THR A 215 12.45 -9.75 10.29
CA THR A 215 13.33 -10.73 9.66
C THR A 215 12.80 -11.29 8.34
N ALA A 216 11.54 -11.01 7.99
CA ALA A 216 10.92 -11.55 6.78
C ALA A 216 9.63 -10.81 6.39
N HIS A 217 9.38 -10.79 5.08
CA HIS A 217 8.06 -10.71 4.48
C HIS A 217 7.45 -12.12 4.45
N GLY A 218 6.53 -12.41 5.37
CA GLY A 218 5.87 -13.71 5.46
C GLY A 218 4.92 -13.94 4.28
N GLY A 219 4.93 -15.16 3.74
CA GLY A 219 4.03 -15.57 2.64
C GLY A 219 2.56 -15.66 3.04
N VAL A 220 1.71 -15.96 2.06
CA VAL A 220 0.26 -15.95 2.26
C VAL A 220 -0.20 -17.03 3.25
N GLY A 221 -0.99 -16.61 4.21
CA GLY A 221 -1.70 -17.51 5.11
C GLY A 221 -3.00 -18.02 4.50
N THR A 222 -3.60 -19.03 5.12
CA THR A 222 -4.94 -19.54 4.73
C THR A 222 -6.11 -18.63 5.18
N ARG A 223 -5.79 -17.45 5.70
CA ARG A 223 -6.75 -16.45 6.19
C ARG A 223 -6.66 -15.22 5.31
N GLY A 224 -7.78 -14.55 5.11
CA GLY A 224 -7.83 -13.24 4.46
C GLY A 224 -8.42 -12.20 5.40
N MET A 225 -7.93 -10.96 5.34
CA MET A 225 -8.58 -9.84 6.04
C MET A 225 -9.91 -9.52 5.34
N ASP A 226 -10.95 -9.21 6.10
CA ASP A 226 -12.20 -8.77 5.50
C ASP A 226 -12.07 -7.31 5.03
N PHE A 227 -12.13 -7.08 3.72
CA PHE A 227 -11.88 -5.77 3.12
C PHE A 227 -12.77 -5.45 1.91
N TYR A 228 -12.84 -4.15 1.60
CA TYR A 228 -13.41 -3.60 0.38
C TYR A 228 -12.46 -2.56 -0.20
N ILE A 229 -12.26 -2.61 -1.52
CA ILE A 229 -11.57 -1.57 -2.27
C ILE A 229 -12.61 -0.85 -3.10
N THR A 230 -12.74 0.45 -2.88
CA THR A 230 -13.69 1.30 -3.58
C THR A 230 -13.00 2.25 -4.53
N GLY A 231 -13.66 2.54 -5.65
CA GLY A 231 -13.15 3.37 -6.73
C GLY A 231 -13.93 3.17 -8.02
N THR A 232 -13.47 3.81 -9.10
CA THR A 232 -14.17 3.80 -10.38
C THR A 232 -13.28 3.30 -11.51
N ALA A 233 -13.86 2.59 -12.47
CA ALA A 233 -13.14 2.23 -13.70
C ALA A 233 -12.81 3.50 -14.51
N ILE A 234 -11.60 3.56 -15.04
CA ILE A 234 -11.16 4.62 -15.94
C ILE A 234 -11.69 4.29 -17.34
N PRO A 235 -12.58 5.12 -17.93
CA PRO A 235 -13.19 4.80 -19.23
C PRO A 235 -12.15 4.73 -20.34
N GLU A 236 -12.32 3.78 -21.28
CA GLU A 236 -11.57 3.81 -22.53
C GLU A 236 -11.74 5.16 -23.24
N PRO A 237 -10.67 5.75 -23.81
CA PRO A 237 -10.81 6.95 -24.63
C PRO A 237 -11.75 6.65 -25.79
N SER A 238 -12.92 7.31 -25.80
CA SER A 238 -13.92 7.10 -26.85
C SER A 238 -13.31 7.33 -28.24
N SER A 239 -13.40 6.31 -29.10
CA SER A 239 -12.86 6.35 -30.48
C SER A 239 -13.45 7.49 -31.33
N LEU A 240 -14.61 8.02 -30.95
CA LEU A 240 -15.25 9.20 -31.55
C LEU A 240 -14.43 10.49 -31.37
N ALA A 241 -13.71 10.65 -30.24
CA ALA A 241 -12.85 11.81 -30.03
C ALA A 241 -11.61 11.80 -30.93
N LEU A 242 -11.08 10.61 -31.23
CA LEU A 242 -9.92 10.42 -32.10
C LEU A 242 -10.26 10.68 -33.59
N LEU A 243 -11.45 10.26 -34.03
CA LEU A 243 -11.97 10.55 -35.37
C LEU A 243 -12.26 12.03 -35.60
N ALA A 244 -12.69 12.76 -34.56
CA ALA A 244 -12.91 14.20 -34.64
C ALA A 244 -11.61 14.98 -34.92
N LEU A 245 -10.48 14.62 -34.28
CA LEU A 245 -9.19 15.25 -34.58
C LEU A 245 -8.61 14.83 -35.94
N GLY A 246 -8.79 13.57 -36.36
CA GLY A 246 -8.34 13.10 -37.68
C GLY A 246 -9.13 13.68 -38.85
N GLY A 247 -10.43 13.97 -38.66
CA GLY A 247 -11.31 14.55 -39.68
C GLY A 247 -11.01 16.01 -40.01
N PHE A 248 -10.57 16.81 -39.03
CA PHE A 248 -10.19 18.22 -39.27
C PHE A 248 -8.86 18.37 -40.03
N ALA A 249 -7.95 17.38 -39.95
CA ALA A 249 -6.71 17.40 -40.71
C ALA A 249 -6.92 17.18 -42.22
N PHE A 250 -7.95 16.40 -42.61
CA PHE A 250 -8.26 16.14 -44.02
C PHE A 250 -9.12 17.23 -44.69
N ALA A 251 -9.87 18.01 -43.92
CA ALA A 251 -10.74 19.06 -44.47
C ALA A 251 -10.00 20.36 -44.88
N ARG A 252 -8.72 20.54 -44.50
CA ARG A 252 -8.00 21.80 -44.75
C ARG A 252 -7.04 21.79 -45.95
N ARG A 253 -6.96 20.69 -46.71
CA ARG A 253 -6.03 20.56 -47.87
C ARG A 253 -6.70 20.65 -49.26
N ARG A 254 -7.89 21.25 -49.34
CA ARG A 254 -8.55 21.60 -50.62
C ARG A 254 -9.10 23.02 -50.57
N ARG A 255 -8.21 24.01 -50.66
CA ARG A 255 -8.45 25.31 -51.29
C ARG A 255 -7.16 25.79 -51.92
#